data_AF-A0A6J1KQA6-F1
#
_entry.id   AF-A0A6J1KQA6-F1
#
_cell.length_a   1.000
_cell.length_b   1.000
_cell.length_c   1.000
_cell.angle_alpha   90.00
_cell.angle_beta   90.00
_cell.angle_gamma   90.00
#
_symmetry.space_group_name_H-M   'P 1'
#
loop_
_entity.id
_entity.type
_entity.pdbx_description
1 polymer ?
#
loop_
_entity_poly.entity_id
_entity_poly.type
_entity_poly.pdbx_seq_one_letter_code
_entity_poly.pdbx_strand_id
1 'polypeptide(L)'
;MAALKLASVTIFLALIVFSVAADVIVDGGEDAIEVVREDGSQSSVLKKELEKLNSKIRELEVLIDEKSQELEKKNELISQKDEIFRDKSARVSFLESEIESLQREGKLHVEETTAKAHSRAGELEKQVSELKRELDAQNREKNALEAQSNEAEKKMHDVISTLEKLQNSNEEQKKKIKKLERALKVAEEEMIKAKFEVTSTTEELMEVHSAWFPPWLASFWNKHAKPAVNMVMQKMWVGKTHVENWVGPHVEPIKSVKYTIQEVLNRHDITRAVATKEFEWLLDSALLVLPILILFSLCCCCLPSRKKARKPVRPNHARRKAKKGTSGK
;
A
#
# COMPACT_ATOMS: atom_id res chain seq x y z
N MET A 1 7.30 -71.83 -20.22
CA MET A 1 6.32 -72.26 -19.18
C MET A 1 4.95 -72.69 -19.73
N ALA A 2 4.76 -72.84 -21.05
CA ALA A 2 3.53 -73.40 -21.64
C ALA A 2 3.66 -74.90 -22.01
N ALA A 3 4.86 -75.37 -22.35
CA ALA A 3 5.09 -76.76 -22.75
C ALA A 3 4.91 -77.79 -21.61
N LEU A 4 5.18 -77.40 -20.36
CA LEU A 4 5.08 -78.32 -19.20
C LEU A 4 3.63 -78.59 -18.78
N LYS A 5 2.70 -77.68 -19.10
CA LYS A 5 1.27 -77.84 -18.78
C LYS A 5 0.51 -78.67 -19.82
N LEU A 6 1.03 -78.79 -21.05
CA LEU A 6 0.44 -79.64 -22.08
C LEU A 6 0.80 -81.13 -21.88
N ALA A 7 1.99 -81.40 -21.31
CA ALA A 7 2.50 -82.74 -21.04
C ALA A 7 1.75 -83.46 -19.90
N SER A 8 1.27 -82.72 -18.88
CA SER A 8 0.51 -83.33 -17.78
C SER A 8 -0.88 -83.78 -18.21
N VAL A 9 -1.53 -83.05 -19.12
CA VAL A 9 -2.87 -83.38 -19.62
C VAL A 9 -2.85 -84.59 -20.57
N THR A 10 -1.77 -84.79 -21.32
CA THR A 10 -1.59 -85.95 -22.22
C THR A 10 -1.34 -87.26 -21.47
N ILE A 11 -0.66 -87.23 -20.31
CA ILE A 11 -0.44 -88.41 -19.47
C ILE A 11 -1.75 -88.87 -18.79
N PHE A 12 -2.59 -87.92 -18.36
CA PHE A 12 -3.88 -88.24 -17.75
C PHE A 12 -4.91 -88.78 -18.75
N LEU A 13 -4.84 -88.39 -20.04
CA LEU A 13 -5.74 -88.91 -21.07
C LEU A 13 -5.38 -90.35 -21.52
N ALA A 14 -4.11 -90.74 -21.45
CA ALA A 14 -3.64 -92.07 -21.85
C ALA A 14 -4.01 -93.20 -20.86
N LEU A 15 -4.17 -92.89 -19.58
CA LEU A 15 -4.53 -93.88 -18.55
C LEU A 15 -6.01 -94.32 -18.61
N ILE A 16 -6.87 -93.54 -19.25
CA ILE A 16 -8.30 -93.84 -19.36
C ILE A 16 -8.59 -94.83 -20.52
N VAL A 17 -7.66 -94.98 -21.48
CA VAL A 17 -7.84 -95.82 -22.68
C VAL A 17 -7.57 -97.31 -22.43
N PHE A 18 -6.96 -97.71 -21.30
CA PHE A 18 -6.53 -99.11 -21.09
C PHE A 18 -7.52 -100.01 -20.32
N SER A 19 -8.69 -99.52 -19.91
CA SER A 19 -9.58 -100.30 -19.00
C SER A 19 -10.91 -100.79 -19.58
N VAL A 20 -11.13 -100.71 -20.90
CA VAL A 20 -12.37 -101.25 -21.52
C VAL A 20 -12.07 -101.91 -22.87
N ALA A 21 -12.03 -103.25 -22.91
CA ALA A 21 -12.59 -104.12 -23.98
C ALA A 21 -12.13 -105.60 -23.88
N ALA A 22 -13.13 -106.50 -23.90
CA ALA A 22 -13.19 -107.89 -24.38
C ALA A 22 -12.29 -108.97 -23.69
N ASP A 23 -12.76 -110.18 -23.36
CA ASP A 23 -13.46 -111.11 -24.24
C ASP A 23 -14.27 -112.21 -23.51
N VAL A 24 -15.25 -112.75 -24.23
CA VAL A 24 -16.03 -113.97 -23.97
C VAL A 24 -15.70 -114.95 -25.10
N ILE A 25 -15.75 -116.28 -24.84
CA ILE A 25 -16.35 -117.35 -25.70
C ILE A 25 -15.65 -118.73 -25.49
N VAL A 26 -16.44 -119.67 -24.94
CA VAL A 26 -16.71 -121.10 -25.26
C VAL A 26 -15.76 -121.90 -26.19
N ASP A 27 -15.38 -123.13 -25.78
CA ASP A 27 -15.59 -124.46 -26.42
C ASP A 27 -14.84 -125.53 -25.57
N GLY A 28 -15.39 -126.66 -25.13
CA GLY A 28 -15.73 -127.85 -25.91
C GLY A 28 -14.65 -128.95 -25.68
N GLY A 29 -15.00 -130.10 -25.10
CA GLY A 29 -14.07 -131.24 -25.02
C GLY A 29 -14.33 -132.22 -23.88
N GLU A 30 -15.04 -133.30 -24.21
CA GLU A 30 -15.23 -134.51 -23.41
C GLU A 30 -13.91 -135.22 -23.13
N ASP A 31 -13.75 -135.81 -21.94
CA ASP A 31 -13.33 -137.22 -21.89
C ASP A 31 -13.84 -137.89 -20.60
N ALA A 32 -14.17 -139.16 -20.76
CA ALA A 32 -14.86 -139.99 -19.80
C ALA A 32 -13.88 -140.88 -19.00
N ILE A 33 -14.45 -141.61 -18.03
CA ILE A 33 -13.89 -142.81 -17.33
C ILE A 33 -12.98 -142.39 -16.15
N GLU A 34 -13.14 -142.85 -14.89
CA GLU A 34 -13.50 -144.18 -14.42
C GLU A 34 -14.07 -144.14 -12.99
N VAL A 35 -15.00 -145.06 -12.77
CA VAL A 35 -15.58 -145.51 -11.49
C VAL A 35 -14.49 -146.09 -10.59
N VAL A 36 -14.46 -145.77 -9.29
CA VAL A 36 -14.36 -146.79 -8.21
C VAL A 36 -14.97 -146.22 -6.92
N ARG A 37 -15.99 -146.93 -6.43
CA ARG A 37 -16.56 -146.85 -5.09
C ARG A 37 -15.72 -147.78 -4.21
N GLU A 38 -15.08 -147.29 -3.15
CA GLU A 38 -14.90 -148.04 -1.89
C GLU A 38 -14.39 -147.13 -0.75
N ASP A 39 -15.12 -147.23 0.36
CA ASP A 39 -14.80 -147.02 1.79
C ASP A 39 -14.22 -145.71 2.37
N GLY A 40 -15.01 -145.12 3.28
CA GLY A 40 -14.59 -144.89 4.67
C GLY A 40 -13.66 -143.71 5.01
N SER A 41 -14.23 -142.65 5.61
CA SER A 41 -13.57 -141.74 6.57
C SER A 41 -12.92 -140.42 6.07
N GLN A 42 -13.67 -139.59 5.33
CA GLN A 42 -13.29 -138.19 4.98
C GLN A 42 -14.07 -137.10 5.76
N SER A 43 -14.98 -137.48 6.66
CA SER A 43 -15.89 -136.55 7.35
C SER A 43 -15.20 -135.69 8.43
N SER A 44 -14.13 -136.18 9.06
CA SER A 44 -13.51 -135.50 10.23
C SER A 44 -12.51 -134.39 9.86
N VAL A 45 -11.82 -134.49 8.71
CA VAL A 45 -10.87 -133.48 8.21
C VAL A 45 -11.62 -132.28 7.64
N LEU A 46 -12.61 -132.54 6.79
CA LEU A 46 -13.50 -131.51 6.24
C LEU A 46 -14.24 -130.74 7.34
N LYS A 47 -14.62 -131.40 8.43
CA LYS A 47 -15.28 -130.76 9.57
C LYS A 47 -14.37 -129.79 10.33
N LYS A 48 -13.11 -130.16 10.54
CA LYS A 48 -12.11 -129.27 11.18
C LYS A 48 -11.77 -128.07 10.30
N GLU A 49 -11.70 -128.26 8.98
CA GLU A 49 -11.51 -127.17 8.03
C GLU A 49 -12.73 -126.25 7.96
N LEU A 50 -13.94 -126.81 7.98
CA LEU A 50 -15.19 -126.05 8.05
C LEU A 50 -15.25 -125.20 9.33
N GLU A 51 -14.88 -125.76 10.48
CA GLU A 51 -14.81 -125.02 11.74
C GLU A 51 -13.77 -123.89 11.70
N LYS A 52 -12.60 -124.12 11.10
CA LYS A 52 -11.55 -123.10 10.91
C LYS A 52 -11.96 -122.00 9.93
N LEU A 53 -12.63 -122.37 8.84
CA LEU A 53 -13.23 -121.43 7.90
C LEU A 53 -14.29 -120.59 8.60
N ASN A 54 -15.15 -121.22 9.41
CA ASN A 54 -16.21 -120.53 10.14
C ASN A 54 -15.64 -119.56 11.19
N SER A 55 -14.58 -119.94 11.92
CA SER A 55 -13.91 -119.02 12.85
C SER A 55 -13.27 -117.82 12.13
N LYS A 56 -12.67 -118.05 10.96
CA LYS A 56 -12.04 -116.99 10.17
C LYS A 56 -13.08 -116.09 9.48
N ILE A 57 -14.22 -116.65 9.07
CA ILE A 57 -15.38 -115.89 8.59
C ILE A 57 -15.87 -114.98 9.72
N ARG A 58 -16.05 -115.49 10.94
CA ARG A 58 -16.45 -114.66 12.10
C ARG A 58 -15.45 -113.55 12.43
N GLU A 59 -14.16 -113.83 12.37
CA GLU A 59 -13.11 -112.83 12.59
C GLU A 59 -13.14 -111.75 11.51
N LEU A 60 -13.32 -112.14 10.24
CA LEU A 60 -13.47 -111.21 9.12
C LEU A 60 -14.78 -110.42 9.22
N GLU A 61 -15.89 -111.02 9.65
CA GLU A 61 -17.17 -110.34 9.90
C GLU A 61 -16.99 -109.25 10.96
N VAL A 62 -16.37 -109.56 12.09
CA VAL A 62 -16.08 -108.56 13.14
C VAL A 62 -15.18 -107.46 12.60
N LEU A 63 -14.14 -107.78 11.84
CA LEU A 63 -13.23 -106.79 11.27
C LEU A 63 -13.92 -105.90 10.21
N ILE A 64 -14.84 -106.47 9.42
CA ILE A 64 -15.68 -105.72 8.48
C ILE A 64 -16.62 -104.78 9.24
N ASP A 65 -17.27 -105.25 10.29
CA ASP A 65 -18.16 -104.44 11.14
C ASP A 65 -17.41 -103.31 11.85
N GLU A 66 -16.20 -103.59 12.33
CA GLU A 66 -15.36 -102.59 12.98
C GLU A 66 -14.87 -101.53 11.96
N LYS A 67 -14.51 -101.97 10.74
CA LYS A 67 -14.13 -101.08 9.64
C LYS A 67 -15.31 -100.28 9.09
N SER A 68 -16.50 -100.85 9.03
CA SER A 68 -17.70 -100.14 8.60
C SER A 68 -18.05 -99.04 9.59
N GLN A 69 -18.01 -99.33 10.90
CA GLN A 69 -18.22 -98.32 11.93
C GLN A 69 -17.13 -97.22 11.94
N GLU A 70 -15.86 -97.58 11.69
CA GLU A 70 -14.77 -96.59 11.55
C GLU A 70 -14.98 -95.69 10.32
N LEU A 71 -15.43 -96.26 9.20
CA LEU A 71 -15.77 -95.51 7.99
C LEU A 71 -16.96 -94.58 8.22
N GLU A 72 -18.00 -95.00 8.94
CA GLU A 72 -19.11 -94.12 9.30
C GLU A 72 -18.65 -92.93 10.14
N LYS A 73 -17.83 -93.15 11.18
CA LYS A 73 -17.28 -92.06 12.01
C LYS A 73 -16.45 -91.07 11.18
N LYS A 74 -15.64 -91.57 10.22
CA LYS A 74 -14.88 -90.72 9.31
C LYS A 74 -15.78 -89.95 8.35
N ASN A 75 -16.85 -90.58 7.86
CA ASN A 75 -17.82 -89.95 6.96
C ASN A 75 -18.57 -88.79 7.66
N GLU A 76 -18.96 -88.99 8.91
CA GLU A 76 -19.57 -87.93 9.74
C GLU A 76 -18.60 -86.76 9.96
N LEU A 77 -17.32 -87.05 10.28
CA LEU A 77 -16.28 -86.02 10.41
C LEU A 77 -16.01 -85.27 9.10
N ILE A 78 -16.13 -85.93 7.94
CA ILE A 78 -16.01 -85.29 6.63
C ILE A 78 -17.20 -84.35 6.41
N SER A 79 -18.43 -84.80 6.68
CA SER A 79 -19.63 -83.98 6.59
C SER A 79 -19.51 -82.69 7.42
N GLN A 80 -19.02 -82.81 8.67
CA GLN A 80 -18.76 -81.65 9.53
C GLN A 80 -17.69 -80.70 8.96
N LYS A 81 -16.60 -81.24 8.41
CA LYS A 81 -15.55 -80.41 7.78
C LYS A 81 -16.05 -79.70 6.53
N ASP A 82 -16.89 -80.35 5.72
CA ASP A 82 -17.47 -79.76 4.52
C ASP A 82 -18.48 -78.66 4.85
N GLU A 83 -19.24 -78.79 5.93
CA GLU A 83 -20.11 -77.72 6.43
C GLU A 83 -19.29 -76.51 6.92
N ILE A 84 -18.25 -76.73 7.73
CA ILE A 84 -17.34 -75.66 8.17
C ILE A 84 -16.65 -75.01 6.97
N PHE A 85 -16.25 -75.79 5.95
CA PHE A 85 -15.62 -75.26 4.76
C PHE A 85 -16.60 -74.39 3.95
N ARG A 86 -17.85 -74.83 3.81
CA ARG A 86 -18.91 -74.03 3.17
C ARG A 86 -19.17 -72.72 3.91
N ASP A 87 -19.30 -72.76 5.24
CA ASP A 87 -19.47 -71.54 6.06
C ASP A 87 -18.28 -70.58 5.91
N LYS A 88 -17.05 -71.09 6.01
CA LYS A 88 -15.84 -70.28 5.83
C LYS A 88 -15.75 -69.69 4.42
N SER A 89 -16.10 -70.46 3.40
CA SER A 89 -16.12 -69.97 2.02
C SER A 89 -17.15 -68.86 1.85
N ALA A 90 -18.35 -69.01 2.42
CA ALA A 90 -19.37 -67.95 2.40
C ALA A 90 -18.89 -66.68 3.12
N ARG A 91 -18.22 -66.82 4.26
CA ARG A 91 -17.62 -65.70 4.99
C ARG A 91 -16.50 -65.02 4.22
N VAL A 92 -15.65 -65.78 3.51
CA VAL A 92 -14.61 -65.22 2.65
C VAL A 92 -15.23 -64.39 1.53
N SER A 93 -16.25 -64.92 0.83
CA SER A 93 -16.94 -64.17 -0.23
C SER A 93 -17.64 -62.90 0.31
N PHE A 94 -18.21 -62.97 1.51
CA PHE A 94 -18.76 -61.79 2.19
C PHE A 94 -17.66 -60.75 2.47
N LEU A 95 -16.53 -61.15 3.05
CA LEU A 95 -15.41 -60.25 3.36
C LEU A 95 -14.77 -59.66 2.09
N GLU A 96 -14.64 -60.43 1.02
CA GLU A 96 -14.17 -59.94 -0.27
C GLU A 96 -15.10 -58.83 -0.80
N SER A 97 -16.42 -59.05 -0.74
CA SER A 97 -17.40 -58.04 -1.15
C SER A 97 -17.36 -56.77 -0.28
N GLU A 98 -17.12 -56.93 1.03
CA GLU A 98 -16.99 -55.80 1.96
C GLU A 98 -15.69 -55.02 1.73
N ILE A 99 -14.58 -55.71 1.46
CA ILE A 99 -13.31 -55.07 1.08
C ILE A 99 -13.48 -54.28 -0.23
N GLU A 100 -14.13 -54.86 -1.25
CA GLU A 100 -14.40 -54.15 -2.50
C GLU A 100 -15.30 -52.92 -2.29
N SER A 101 -16.30 -53.03 -1.41
CA SER A 101 -17.17 -51.91 -1.04
C SER A 101 -16.39 -50.80 -0.35
N LEU A 102 -15.58 -51.13 0.66
CA LEU A 102 -14.74 -50.19 1.40
C LEU A 102 -13.65 -49.57 0.52
N GLN A 103 -13.10 -50.31 -0.43
CA GLN A 103 -12.16 -49.76 -1.42
C GLN A 103 -12.83 -48.76 -2.35
N ARG A 104 -14.05 -49.06 -2.83
CA ARG A 104 -14.83 -48.13 -3.65
C ARG A 104 -15.20 -46.87 -2.86
N GLU A 105 -15.70 -47.02 -1.65
CA GLU A 105 -16.06 -45.90 -0.77
C GLU A 105 -14.83 -45.06 -0.38
N GLY A 106 -13.72 -45.71 -0.02
CA GLY A 106 -12.46 -45.04 0.29
C GLY A 106 -11.89 -44.27 -0.90
N LYS A 107 -11.92 -44.84 -2.10
CA LYS A 107 -11.47 -44.15 -3.32
C LYS A 107 -12.36 -42.94 -3.62
N LEU A 108 -13.68 -43.10 -3.60
CA LEU A 108 -14.62 -42.01 -3.88
C LEU A 108 -14.51 -40.89 -2.85
N HIS A 109 -14.41 -41.22 -1.56
CA HIS A 109 -14.26 -40.22 -0.50
C HIS A 109 -12.93 -39.48 -0.58
N VAL A 110 -11.82 -40.18 -0.88
CA VAL A 110 -10.53 -39.53 -1.12
C VAL A 110 -10.59 -38.64 -2.36
N GLU A 111 -11.21 -39.09 -3.46
CA GLU A 111 -11.35 -38.31 -4.70
C GLU A 111 -12.26 -37.07 -4.51
N GLU A 112 -13.37 -37.20 -3.80
CA GLU A 112 -14.28 -36.08 -3.50
C GLU A 112 -13.63 -35.05 -2.55
N THR A 113 -12.99 -35.52 -1.48
CA THR A 113 -12.31 -34.64 -0.51
C THR A 113 -11.10 -33.95 -1.13
N THR A 114 -10.34 -34.64 -1.99
CA THR A 114 -9.22 -34.03 -2.72
C THR A 114 -9.72 -33.01 -3.74
N ALA A 115 -10.76 -33.31 -4.52
CA ALA A 115 -11.36 -32.35 -5.45
C ALA A 115 -11.87 -31.08 -4.73
N LYS A 116 -12.53 -31.24 -3.58
CA LYS A 116 -12.98 -30.13 -2.73
C LYS A 116 -11.82 -29.34 -2.11
N ALA A 117 -10.72 -30.01 -1.75
CA ALA A 117 -9.53 -29.35 -1.25
C ALA A 117 -8.83 -28.54 -2.36
N HIS A 118 -8.76 -29.08 -3.58
CA HIS A 118 -8.19 -28.38 -4.74
C HIS A 118 -9.02 -27.17 -5.16
N SER A 119 -10.36 -27.25 -5.15
CA SER A 119 -11.20 -26.09 -5.45
C SER A 119 -11.03 -24.97 -4.41
N ARG A 120 -11.00 -25.33 -3.12
CA ARG A 120 -10.71 -24.38 -2.04
C ARG A 120 -9.32 -23.78 -2.14
N ALA A 121 -8.30 -24.58 -2.47
CA ALA A 121 -6.94 -24.09 -2.67
C ALA A 121 -6.87 -23.07 -3.81
N GLY A 122 -7.53 -23.34 -4.95
CA GLY A 122 -7.59 -22.41 -6.07
C GLY A 122 -8.37 -21.12 -5.75
N GLU A 123 -9.41 -21.18 -4.92
CA GLU A 123 -10.12 -19.99 -4.44
C GLU A 123 -9.26 -19.15 -3.49
N LEU A 124 -8.58 -19.78 -2.53
CA LEU A 124 -7.64 -19.10 -1.64
C LEU A 124 -6.46 -18.49 -2.40
N GLU A 125 -5.93 -19.18 -3.41
CA GLU A 125 -4.87 -18.66 -4.27
C GLU A 125 -5.31 -17.40 -5.02
N LYS A 126 -6.55 -17.38 -5.53
CA LYS A 126 -7.15 -16.18 -6.13
C LYS A 126 -7.21 -15.03 -5.12
N GLN A 127 -7.71 -15.28 -3.91
CA GLN A 127 -7.78 -14.27 -2.85
C GLN A 127 -6.41 -13.72 -2.47
N VAL A 128 -5.40 -14.58 -2.34
CA VAL A 128 -4.01 -14.15 -2.06
C VAL A 128 -3.46 -13.32 -3.22
N SER A 129 -3.77 -13.69 -4.47
CA SER A 129 -3.34 -12.91 -5.64
C SER A 129 -4.02 -11.53 -5.71
N GLU A 130 -5.28 -11.43 -5.31
CA GLU A 130 -6.06 -10.19 -5.22
C GLU A 130 -5.45 -9.27 -4.16
N LEU A 131 -5.32 -9.77 -2.92
CA LEU A 131 -4.74 -9.03 -1.79
C LEU A 131 -3.31 -8.58 -2.06
N LYS A 132 -2.51 -9.40 -2.75
CA LYS A 132 -1.14 -9.03 -3.14
C LYS A 132 -1.13 -7.86 -4.13
N ARG A 133 -2.04 -7.84 -5.12
CA ARG A 133 -2.16 -6.72 -6.06
C ARG A 133 -2.62 -5.44 -5.36
N GLU A 134 -3.58 -5.56 -4.45
CA GLU A 134 -4.07 -4.43 -3.66
C GLU A 134 -2.98 -3.86 -2.75
N LEU A 135 -2.21 -4.73 -2.08
CA LEU A 135 -1.05 -4.32 -1.28
C LEU A 135 0.00 -3.58 -2.13
N ASP A 136 0.32 -4.11 -3.32
CA ASP A 136 1.27 -3.45 -4.23
C ASP A 136 0.74 -2.10 -4.72
N ALA A 137 -0.58 -1.96 -4.96
CA ALA A 137 -1.20 -0.70 -5.35
C ALA A 137 -1.15 0.32 -4.21
N GLN A 138 -1.57 -0.05 -3.00
CA GLN A 138 -1.49 0.81 -1.82
C GLN A 138 -0.05 1.22 -1.51
N ASN A 139 0.93 0.34 -1.69
CA ASN A 139 2.32 0.67 -1.47
C ASN A 139 2.83 1.72 -2.49
N ARG A 140 2.38 1.67 -3.75
CA ARG A 140 2.69 2.72 -4.74
C ARG A 140 2.05 4.06 -4.36
N GLU A 141 0.79 4.05 -3.93
CA GLU A 141 0.09 5.25 -3.47
C GLU A 141 0.77 5.86 -2.25
N LYS A 142 1.15 5.04 -1.26
CA LYS A 142 1.91 5.47 -0.09
C LYS A 142 3.21 6.17 -0.50
N ASN A 143 4.00 5.58 -1.40
CA ASN A 143 5.25 6.17 -1.87
C ASN A 143 5.03 7.50 -2.62
N ALA A 144 3.95 7.60 -3.41
CA ALA A 144 3.60 8.82 -4.11
C ALA A 144 3.19 9.94 -3.13
N LEU A 145 2.39 9.60 -2.12
CA LEU A 145 2.00 10.54 -1.06
C LEU A 145 3.20 10.95 -0.19
N GLU A 146 4.11 10.03 0.11
CA GLU A 146 5.35 10.32 0.84
C GLU A 146 6.24 11.29 0.04
N ALA A 147 6.36 11.10 -1.28
CA ALA A 147 7.07 12.04 -2.14
C ALA A 147 6.42 13.43 -2.16
N GLN A 148 5.09 13.51 -2.23
CA GLN A 148 4.36 14.77 -2.16
C GLN A 148 4.53 15.46 -0.80
N SER A 149 4.50 14.71 0.31
CA SER A 149 4.74 15.23 1.66
C SER A 149 6.14 15.83 1.76
N ASN A 150 7.16 15.10 1.29
CA ASN A 150 8.55 15.57 1.30
C ASN A 150 8.74 16.84 0.44
N GLU A 151 8.03 16.98 -0.67
CA GLU A 151 8.05 18.20 -1.48
C GLU A 151 7.34 19.37 -0.76
N ALA A 152 6.19 19.11 -0.15
CA ALA A 152 5.45 20.09 0.64
C ALA A 152 6.25 20.57 1.86
N GLU A 153 6.96 19.67 2.55
CA GLU A 153 7.86 19.98 3.66
C GLU A 153 9.01 20.89 3.23
N LYS A 154 9.63 20.64 2.06
CA LYS A 154 10.66 21.54 1.51
C LYS A 154 10.10 22.93 1.23
N LYS A 155 8.93 23.01 0.58
CA LYS A 155 8.25 24.31 0.32
C LYS A 155 7.90 25.03 1.62
N MET A 156 7.49 24.30 2.65
CA MET A 156 7.22 24.86 3.97
C MET A 156 8.49 25.43 4.62
N HIS A 157 9.62 24.71 4.56
CA HIS A 157 10.90 25.23 5.04
C HIS A 157 11.34 26.50 4.28
N ASP A 158 11.17 26.53 2.96
CA ASP A 158 11.46 27.73 2.17
C ASP A 158 10.58 28.91 2.61
N VAL A 159 9.27 28.70 2.75
CA VAL A 159 8.32 29.73 3.22
C VAL A 159 8.70 30.21 4.63
N ILE A 160 9.01 29.30 5.56
CA ILE A 160 9.47 29.64 6.92
C ILE A 160 10.71 30.54 6.84
N SER A 161 11.70 30.20 6.00
CA SER A 161 12.91 31.00 5.85
C SER A 161 12.63 32.39 5.27
N THR A 162 11.65 32.52 4.37
CA THR A 162 11.24 33.84 3.84
C THR A 162 10.49 34.66 4.88
N LEU A 163 9.66 34.02 5.71
CA LEU A 163 8.92 34.66 6.79
C LEU A 163 9.88 35.20 7.85
N GLU A 164 10.90 34.43 8.23
CA GLU A 164 11.93 34.87 9.17
C GLU A 164 12.71 36.09 8.64
N LYS A 165 13.08 36.09 7.35
CA LYS A 165 13.71 37.26 6.71
C LYS A 165 12.81 38.49 6.75
N LEU A 166 11.53 38.34 6.43
CA LEU A 166 10.55 39.43 6.48
C LEU A 166 10.36 39.95 7.91
N GLN A 167 10.26 39.06 8.90
CA GLN A 167 10.16 39.42 10.31
C GLN A 167 11.36 40.26 10.77
N ASN A 168 12.58 39.84 10.42
CA ASN A 168 13.80 40.60 10.74
C ASN A 168 13.79 42.00 10.09
N SER A 169 13.36 42.10 8.84
CA SER A 169 13.24 43.39 8.14
C SER A 169 12.17 44.30 8.75
N ASN A 170 11.05 43.74 9.21
CA ASN A 170 9.99 44.47 9.89
C ASN A 170 10.48 45.02 11.24
N GLU A 171 11.17 44.21 12.03
CA GLU A 171 11.79 44.68 13.28
C GLU A 171 12.82 45.79 13.03
N GLU A 172 13.57 45.75 11.92
CA GLU A 172 14.44 46.84 11.50
C GLU A 172 13.66 48.11 11.11
N GLN A 173 12.58 47.98 10.34
CA GLN A 173 11.70 49.10 9.98
C GLN A 173 11.06 49.74 11.21
N LYS A 174 10.55 48.93 12.15
CA LYS A 174 9.99 49.40 13.44
C LYS A 174 11.00 50.20 14.25
N LYS A 175 12.28 49.78 14.26
CA LYS A 175 13.37 50.54 14.88
C LYS A 175 13.61 51.88 14.17
N LYS A 176 13.58 51.92 12.83
CA LYS A 176 13.72 53.15 12.04
C LYS A 176 12.58 54.13 12.30
N ILE A 177 11.34 53.65 12.33
CA ILE A 177 10.14 54.44 12.65
C ILE A 177 10.29 55.08 14.03
N LYS A 178 10.67 54.32 15.06
CA LYS A 178 10.90 54.86 16.41
C LYS A 178 11.98 55.95 16.45
N LYS A 179 13.04 55.84 15.63
CA LYS A 179 14.08 56.89 15.54
C LYS A 179 13.54 58.16 14.89
N LEU A 180 12.78 58.02 13.80
CA LEU A 180 12.16 59.15 13.11
C LEU A 180 11.11 59.84 13.96
N GLU A 181 10.29 59.08 14.69
CA GLU A 181 9.28 59.60 15.61
C GLU A 181 9.91 60.45 16.72
N ARG A 182 11.05 60.02 17.27
CA ARG A 182 11.81 60.82 18.24
C ARG A 182 12.35 62.11 17.62
N ALA A 183 12.94 62.03 16.43
CA ALA A 183 13.48 63.20 15.72
C ALA A 183 12.37 64.20 15.36
N LEU A 184 11.20 63.70 14.94
CA LEU A 184 10.02 64.50 14.64
C LEU A 184 9.50 65.21 15.88
N LYS A 185 9.37 64.52 17.02
CA LYS A 185 8.95 65.14 18.28
C LYS A 185 9.93 66.22 18.75
N VAL A 186 11.24 66.01 18.61
CA VAL A 186 12.25 67.04 18.92
C VAL A 186 12.08 68.24 18.00
N ALA A 187 11.90 68.03 16.69
CA ALA A 187 11.67 69.13 15.75
C ALA A 187 10.34 69.87 16.03
N GLU A 188 9.29 69.17 16.45
CA GLU A 188 8.02 69.77 16.87
C GLU A 188 8.19 70.61 18.14
N GLU A 189 8.91 70.12 19.15
CA GLU A 189 9.23 70.85 20.38
C GLU A 189 10.07 72.11 20.08
N GLU A 190 11.09 72.00 19.23
CA GLU A 190 11.91 73.13 18.77
C GLU A 190 11.08 74.14 17.98
N MET A 191 10.17 73.69 17.12
CA MET A 191 9.28 74.56 16.36
C MET A 191 8.29 75.29 17.27
N ILE A 192 7.73 74.63 18.29
CA ILE A 192 6.87 75.28 19.29
C ILE A 192 7.65 76.34 20.06
N LYS A 193 8.88 76.03 20.47
CA LYS A 193 9.76 76.98 21.15
C LYS A 193 10.11 78.18 20.27
N ALA A 194 10.55 77.94 19.03
CA ALA A 194 10.86 79.00 18.07
C ALA A 194 9.63 79.85 17.73
N LYS A 195 8.44 79.24 17.62
CA LYS A 195 7.18 79.99 17.47
C LYS A 195 6.94 80.89 18.68
N PHE A 196 7.10 80.39 19.89
CA PHE A 196 6.90 81.16 21.12
C PHE A 196 7.93 82.31 21.26
N GLU A 197 9.19 82.06 20.91
CA GLU A 197 10.25 83.07 20.85
C GLU A 197 9.96 84.15 19.80
N VAL A 198 9.48 83.76 18.61
CA VAL A 198 9.09 84.72 17.56
C VAL A 198 7.85 85.51 17.97
N THR A 199 6.84 84.89 18.60
CA THR A 199 5.66 85.63 19.06
C THR A 199 6.01 86.61 20.18
N SER A 200 6.80 86.19 21.17
CA SER A 200 7.24 87.07 22.28
C SER A 200 8.12 88.21 21.78
N THR A 201 9.12 87.94 20.94
CA THR A 201 9.94 89.00 20.34
C THR A 201 9.15 89.89 19.38
N THR A 202 8.15 89.36 18.65
CA THR A 202 7.26 90.19 17.83
C THR A 202 6.38 91.08 18.68
N GLU A 203 5.90 90.62 19.84
CA GLU A 203 5.14 91.43 20.79
C GLU A 203 6.01 92.52 21.42
N GLU A 204 7.20 92.17 21.93
CA GLU A 204 8.19 93.14 22.43
C GLU A 204 8.59 94.15 21.34
N LEU A 205 8.84 93.68 20.11
CA LEU A 205 9.16 94.53 18.97
C LEU A 205 7.97 95.40 18.60
N MET A 206 6.74 94.88 18.60
CA MET A 206 5.53 95.64 18.31
C MET A 206 5.26 96.68 19.40
N GLU A 207 5.56 96.40 20.65
CA GLU A 207 5.43 97.36 21.75
C GLU A 207 6.47 98.48 21.61
N VAL A 208 7.75 98.14 21.46
CA VAL A 208 8.86 99.11 21.29
C VAL A 208 8.74 99.88 19.97
N HIS A 209 8.32 99.22 18.88
CA HIS A 209 8.27 99.81 17.55
C HIS A 209 6.90 100.38 17.18
N SER A 210 5.80 100.09 17.89
CA SER A 210 4.54 100.82 17.66
C SER A 210 4.69 102.33 17.89
N ALA A 211 5.64 102.73 18.75
CA ALA A 211 6.05 104.12 18.96
C ALA A 211 7.14 104.60 17.99
N TRP A 212 7.88 103.70 17.33
CA TRP A 212 8.98 104.03 16.40
C TRP A 212 8.54 104.04 14.93
N PHE A 213 7.54 103.24 14.54
CA PHE A 213 7.13 103.14 13.14
C PHE A 213 6.44 104.43 12.69
N PRO A 214 6.90 105.07 11.59
CA PRO A 214 6.21 106.22 11.02
C PRO A 214 4.73 105.87 10.72
N PRO A 215 3.77 106.81 10.88
CA PRO A 215 2.34 106.53 10.73
C PRO A 215 1.94 105.86 9.40
N TRP A 216 2.70 106.14 8.33
CA TRP A 216 2.47 105.54 7.01
C TRP A 216 2.77 104.03 6.97
N LEU A 217 3.80 103.55 7.68
CA LEU A 217 4.20 102.13 7.67
C LEU A 217 3.27 101.28 8.54
N ALA A 218 2.80 101.81 9.67
CA ALA A 218 1.75 101.16 10.46
C ALA A 218 0.44 101.01 9.68
N SER A 219 0.07 102.05 8.91
CA SER A 219 -1.09 101.99 8.00
C SER A 219 -0.88 100.96 6.89
N PHE A 220 0.31 100.90 6.28
CA PHE A 220 0.66 99.90 5.26
C PHE A 220 0.64 98.47 5.81
N TRP A 221 1.18 98.23 7.00
CA TRP A 221 1.21 96.91 7.62
C TRP A 221 -0.21 96.36 7.87
N ASN A 222 -1.10 97.21 8.43
CA ASN A 222 -2.48 96.84 8.66
C ASN A 222 -3.30 96.68 7.37
N LYS A 223 -3.04 97.50 6.34
CA LYS A 223 -3.78 97.46 5.08
C LYS A 223 -3.30 96.38 4.11
N HIS A 224 -2.00 96.07 4.07
CA HIS A 224 -1.41 95.23 3.02
C HIS A 224 -0.71 93.97 3.54
N ALA A 225 0.12 94.10 4.58
CA ALA A 225 0.93 92.97 5.04
C ALA A 225 0.13 91.94 5.87
N LYS A 226 -0.65 92.42 6.85
CA LYS A 226 -1.46 91.56 7.73
C LYS A 226 -2.50 90.73 6.96
N PRO A 227 -3.25 91.28 5.98
CA PRO A 227 -4.15 90.49 5.16
C PRO A 227 -3.42 89.45 4.29
N ALA A 228 -2.24 89.77 3.75
CA ALA A 228 -1.48 88.85 2.92
C ALA A 228 -0.97 87.63 3.71
N VAL A 229 -0.44 87.86 4.92
CA VAL A 229 -0.01 86.78 5.82
C VAL A 229 -1.18 85.91 6.25
N ASN A 230 -2.30 86.52 6.64
CA ASN A 230 -3.53 85.78 6.99
C ASN A 230 -4.09 84.98 5.81
N MET A 231 -3.99 85.49 4.59
CA MET A 231 -4.41 84.78 3.37
C MET A 231 -3.52 83.56 3.09
N VAL A 232 -2.20 83.65 3.31
CA VAL A 232 -1.30 82.49 3.21
C VAL A 232 -1.63 81.45 4.28
N MET A 233 -1.90 81.89 5.51
CA MET A 233 -2.30 81.00 6.60
C MET A 233 -3.64 80.29 6.31
N GLN A 234 -4.64 81.02 5.79
CA GLN A 234 -5.91 80.43 5.35
C GLN A 234 -5.74 79.48 4.16
N LYS A 235 -4.89 79.81 3.18
CA LYS A 235 -4.59 78.88 2.08
C LYS A 235 -3.93 77.60 2.56
N MET A 236 -3.16 77.64 3.65
CA MET A 236 -2.64 76.44 4.30
C MET A 236 -3.77 75.59 4.94
N TRP A 237 -4.72 76.22 5.63
CA TRP A 237 -5.88 75.54 6.20
C TRP A 237 -6.84 74.98 5.13
N VAL A 238 -7.04 75.70 4.03
CA VAL A 238 -7.80 75.23 2.85
C VAL A 238 -7.00 74.17 2.06
N GLY A 239 -5.68 74.26 2.05
CA GLY A 239 -4.81 73.24 1.46
C GLY A 239 -4.91 71.90 2.19
N LYS A 240 -5.11 71.92 3.52
CA LYS A 240 -5.38 70.71 4.31
C LYS A 240 -6.65 70.00 3.84
N THR A 241 -7.74 70.73 3.59
CA THR A 241 -8.99 70.14 3.07
C THR A 241 -8.86 69.71 1.60
N HIS A 242 -8.01 70.37 0.81
CA HIS A 242 -7.68 69.93 -0.55
C HIS A 242 -6.89 68.61 -0.57
N VAL A 243 -5.97 68.43 0.38
CA VAL A 243 -5.26 67.15 0.57
C VAL A 243 -6.22 66.05 1.02
N GLU A 244 -7.14 66.34 1.94
CA GLU A 244 -8.19 65.40 2.36
C GLU A 244 -9.11 65.00 1.20
N ASN A 245 -9.54 65.96 0.37
CA ASN A 245 -10.39 65.72 -0.81
C ASN A 245 -9.65 65.03 -1.97
N TRP A 246 -8.32 65.16 -2.06
CA TRP A 246 -7.51 64.43 -3.04
C TRP A 246 -7.22 63.00 -2.58
N VAL A 247 -6.97 62.80 -1.28
CA VAL A 247 -6.69 61.48 -0.69
C VAL A 247 -7.96 60.62 -0.61
N GLY A 248 -9.12 61.20 -0.30
CA GLY A 248 -10.40 60.49 -0.16
C GLY A 248 -10.74 59.55 -1.33
N PRO A 249 -10.85 60.05 -2.58
CA PRO A 249 -11.17 59.25 -3.76
C PRO A 249 -10.15 58.17 -4.09
N HIS A 250 -8.89 58.34 -3.65
CA HIS A 250 -7.84 57.34 -3.85
C HIS A 250 -7.84 56.26 -2.77
N VAL A 251 -8.33 56.55 -1.57
CA VAL A 251 -8.37 55.59 -0.46
C VAL A 251 -9.67 54.75 -0.48
N GLU A 252 -10.76 55.26 -1.03
CA GLU A 252 -12.06 54.55 -1.12
C GLU A 252 -12.01 53.24 -1.94
N PRO A 253 -11.44 53.20 -3.16
CA PRO A 253 -11.31 51.95 -3.91
C PRO A 253 -10.43 50.94 -3.19
N ILE A 254 -9.38 51.40 -2.50
CA ILE A 254 -8.47 50.51 -1.80
C ILE A 254 -9.12 49.94 -0.54
N LYS A 255 -9.98 50.71 0.15
CA LYS A 255 -10.85 50.21 1.22
C LYS A 255 -11.84 49.16 0.70
N SER A 256 -12.45 49.38 -0.46
CA SER A 256 -13.35 48.39 -1.09
C SER A 256 -12.62 47.08 -1.46
N VAL A 257 -11.41 47.18 -2.03
CA VAL A 257 -10.55 46.03 -2.31
C VAL A 257 -10.16 45.30 -1.02
N LYS A 258 -9.90 46.01 0.08
CA LYS A 258 -9.69 45.41 1.41
C LYS A 258 -10.91 44.59 1.85
N TYR A 259 -12.13 45.16 1.79
CA TYR A 259 -13.34 44.46 2.21
C TYR A 259 -13.62 43.20 1.38
N THR A 260 -13.42 43.27 0.07
CA THR A 260 -13.61 42.12 -0.83
C THR A 260 -12.58 41.02 -0.59
N ILE A 261 -11.30 41.36 -0.38
CA ILE A 261 -10.26 40.39 0.00
C ILE A 261 -10.61 39.75 1.34
N GLN A 262 -11.02 40.54 2.33
CA GLN A 262 -11.42 40.04 3.64
C GLN A 262 -12.64 39.11 3.55
N GLU A 263 -13.61 39.42 2.70
CA GLU A 263 -14.79 38.57 2.47
C GLU A 263 -14.43 37.25 1.78
N VAL A 264 -13.54 37.27 0.79
CA VAL A 264 -13.05 36.06 0.11
C VAL A 264 -12.25 35.15 1.07
N LEU A 265 -11.39 35.73 1.91
CA LEU A 265 -10.65 34.98 2.92
C LEU A 265 -11.58 34.31 3.95
N ASN A 266 -12.70 34.95 4.30
CA ASN A 266 -13.64 34.43 5.30
C ASN A 266 -14.59 33.36 4.74
N ARG A 267 -14.76 33.28 3.41
CA ARG A 267 -15.65 32.32 2.73
C ARG A 267 -15.08 30.92 2.57
N HIS A 268 -13.77 30.71 2.73
CA HIS A 268 -13.15 29.39 2.62
C HIS A 268 -12.60 28.92 3.98
N ASP A 269 -12.96 27.70 4.39
CA ASP A 269 -12.57 27.12 5.70
C ASP A 269 -11.05 27.02 5.89
N ILE A 270 -10.29 26.90 4.79
CA ILE A 270 -8.82 26.79 4.81
C ILE A 270 -8.14 28.17 4.96
N THR A 271 -8.73 29.25 4.42
CA THR A 271 -8.17 30.62 4.52
C THR A 271 -8.69 31.39 5.73
N ARG A 272 -9.73 30.89 6.41
CA ARG A 272 -10.26 31.48 7.65
C ARG A 272 -9.21 31.57 8.76
N ALA A 273 -8.29 30.61 8.82
CA ALA A 273 -7.17 30.62 9.76
C ALA A 273 -6.16 31.76 9.49
N VAL A 274 -6.13 32.28 8.27
CA VAL A 274 -5.26 33.40 7.85
C VAL A 274 -5.93 34.75 8.11
N ALA A 275 -7.27 34.81 8.21
CA ALA A 275 -8.05 35.99 8.58
C ALA A 275 -7.99 36.28 10.11
N THR A 276 -6.80 36.21 10.69
CA THR A 276 -6.54 36.56 12.09
C THR A 276 -6.20 38.05 12.22
N LYS A 277 -6.31 38.61 13.43
CA LYS A 277 -6.06 40.05 13.72
C LYS A 277 -4.71 40.56 13.20
N GLU A 278 -3.72 39.68 13.07
CA GLU A 278 -2.40 39.99 12.51
C GLU A 278 -2.46 40.33 11.01
N PHE A 279 -3.32 39.65 10.24
CA PHE A 279 -3.52 39.93 8.81
C PHE A 279 -4.26 41.25 8.58
N GLU A 280 -5.21 41.59 9.44
CA GLU A 280 -5.87 42.91 9.43
C GLU A 280 -4.86 44.03 9.67
N TRP A 281 -3.97 43.87 10.66
CA TRP A 281 -2.91 44.84 10.95
C TRP A 281 -1.90 44.98 9.81
N LEU A 282 -1.55 43.88 9.13
CA LEU A 282 -0.67 43.89 7.96
C LEU A 282 -1.31 44.58 6.75
N LEU A 283 -2.60 44.33 6.49
CA LEU A 283 -3.32 45.01 5.40
C LEU A 283 -3.45 46.51 5.65
N ASP A 284 -3.74 46.91 6.89
CA ASP A 284 -3.81 48.32 7.28
C ASP A 284 -2.44 49.01 7.19
N SER A 285 -1.37 48.30 7.57
CA SER A 285 0.00 48.80 7.43
C SER A 285 0.41 48.95 5.95
N ALA A 286 0.06 47.97 5.10
CA ALA A 286 0.34 48.03 3.66
C ALA A 286 -0.42 49.20 2.99
N LEU A 287 -1.67 49.43 3.40
CA LEU A 287 -2.51 50.53 2.91
C LEU A 287 -1.92 51.91 3.22
N LEU A 288 -1.26 52.07 4.37
CA LEU A 288 -0.58 53.32 4.75
C LEU A 288 0.75 53.53 4.01
N VAL A 289 1.46 52.44 3.69
CA VAL A 289 2.79 52.50 3.06
C VAL A 289 2.73 52.67 1.54
N LEU A 290 1.71 52.12 0.88
CA LEU A 290 1.54 52.19 -0.58
C LEU A 290 1.50 53.63 -1.13
N PRO A 291 0.75 54.59 -0.56
CA PRO A 291 0.75 55.99 -1.00
C PRO A 291 2.12 56.66 -0.83
N ILE A 292 2.82 56.34 0.26
CA ILE A 292 4.15 56.88 0.56
C ILE A 292 5.16 56.37 -0.48
N LEU A 293 5.08 55.09 -0.88
CA LEU A 293 5.93 54.50 -1.92
C LEU A 293 5.60 55.03 -3.31
N ILE A 294 4.34 55.28 -3.64
CA ILE A 294 3.92 55.89 -4.90
C ILE A 294 4.44 57.33 -4.99
N LEU A 295 4.30 58.12 -3.92
CA LEU A 295 4.86 59.48 -3.84
C LEU A 295 6.39 59.47 -3.91
N PHE A 296 7.05 58.53 -3.25
CA PHE A 296 8.50 58.35 -3.32
C PHE A 296 8.97 57.98 -4.73
N SER A 297 8.24 57.09 -5.42
CA SER A 297 8.50 56.67 -6.80
C SER A 297 8.32 57.82 -7.80
N LEU A 298 7.22 58.57 -7.69
CA LEU A 298 6.96 59.76 -8.50
C LEU A 298 8.01 60.85 -8.27
N CYS A 299 8.43 61.06 -7.01
CA CYS A 299 9.50 62.00 -6.67
C CYS A 299 10.87 61.55 -7.26
N CYS A 300 11.14 60.24 -7.28
CA CYS A 300 12.36 59.69 -7.88
C CYS A 300 12.38 59.79 -9.42
N CYS A 301 11.22 59.74 -10.09
CA CYS A 301 11.10 59.89 -11.54
C CYS A 301 11.20 61.36 -12.00
N CYS A 302 10.77 62.32 -11.16
CA CYS A 302 10.81 63.76 -11.47
C CYS A 302 12.14 64.44 -11.13
N LEU A 303 13.01 63.81 -10.33
CA LEU A 303 14.36 64.29 -10.12
C LEU A 303 15.21 63.92 -11.33
N PRO A 304 15.79 64.90 -12.07
CA PRO A 304 16.68 64.60 -13.18
C PRO A 304 17.82 63.73 -12.64
N SER A 305 17.94 62.52 -13.17
CA SER A 305 19.01 61.59 -12.82
C SER A 305 20.33 62.34 -12.91
N ARG A 306 21.01 62.51 -11.76
CA ARG A 306 22.34 63.11 -11.70
C ARG A 306 23.25 62.35 -12.66
N LYS A 307 23.49 62.91 -13.85
CA LYS A 307 24.51 62.42 -14.78
C LYS A 307 25.82 62.39 -14.00
N LYS A 308 26.36 61.19 -13.78
CA LYS A 308 27.72 61.03 -13.24
C LYS A 308 28.66 61.85 -14.12
N ALA A 309 29.34 62.83 -13.52
CA ALA A 309 30.37 63.60 -14.20
C ALA A 309 31.44 62.64 -14.74
N ARG A 310 31.59 62.58 -16.07
CA ARG A 310 32.70 61.87 -16.71
C ARG A 310 33.98 62.63 -16.37
N LYS A 311 34.87 62.00 -15.60
CA LYS A 311 36.24 62.49 -15.41
C LYS A 311 36.93 62.54 -16.78
N PRO A 312 37.64 63.63 -17.14
CA PRO A 312 38.37 63.68 -18.40
C PRO A 312 39.54 62.69 -18.37
N VAL A 313 39.58 61.82 -19.37
CA VAL A 313 40.71 60.92 -19.65
C VAL A 313 41.88 61.79 -20.14
N ARG A 314 42.98 61.81 -19.38
CA ARG A 314 44.25 62.43 -19.81
C ARG A 314 44.87 61.57 -20.92
N PRO A 315 45.28 62.13 -22.08
CA PRO A 315 46.02 61.38 -23.07
C PRO A 315 47.50 61.28 -22.63
N ASN A 316 47.99 60.04 -22.52
CA ASN A 316 49.41 59.76 -22.31
C ASN A 316 50.19 60.11 -23.59
N HIS A 317 51.08 61.10 -23.51
CA HIS A 317 52.04 61.39 -24.58
C HIS A 317 53.15 60.33 -24.58
N ALA A 318 53.01 59.34 -25.46
CA ALA A 318 54.07 58.41 -25.82
C ALA A 318 55.13 59.10 -26.70
N ARG A 319 56.24 59.42 -26.05
CA ARG A 319 57.58 59.71 -26.58
C ARG A 319 57.89 58.95 -27.88
N ARG A 320 57.88 59.64 -29.02
CA ARG A 320 58.58 59.21 -30.24
C ARG A 320 59.79 60.12 -30.48
N LYS A 321 60.98 59.59 -30.17
CA LYS A 321 62.25 60.17 -30.60
C LYS A 321 62.36 60.06 -32.12
N ALA A 322 62.54 61.19 -32.80
CA ALA A 322 63.03 61.23 -34.17
C ALA A 322 64.49 61.68 -34.19
N LYS A 323 65.26 60.89 -34.92
CA LYS A 323 66.71 60.85 -35.11
C LYS A 323 67.14 62.07 -35.96
N LYS A 324 67.99 62.95 -35.44
CA LYS A 324 68.68 63.98 -36.26
C LYS A 324 70.09 63.50 -36.55
N GLY A 325 70.33 63.13 -37.81
CA GLY A 325 71.67 63.02 -38.39
C GLY A 325 72.17 64.40 -38.82
N THR A 326 73.39 64.71 -38.38
CA THR A 326 74.50 65.41 -39.05
C THR A 326 74.26 66.29 -40.28
N SER A 327 74.69 67.56 -40.18
CA SER A 327 75.51 68.36 -41.14
C SER A 327 75.48 69.80 -40.60
N GLY A 328 76.57 70.48 -40.22
CA GLY A 328 77.80 70.68 -40.96
C GLY A 328 77.84 72.14 -41.44
N LYS A 329 78.36 73.04 -40.59
CA LYS A 329 79.17 74.24 -40.91
C LYS A 329 79.49 75.00 -39.63
#